data_AF-B2ITM4-F1
#
_entry.id   AF-B2ITM4-F1
#
_cell.length_a   1.000
_cell.length_b   1.000
_cell.length_c   1.000
_cell.angle_alpha   90.00
_cell.angle_beta   90.00
_cell.angle_gamma   90.00
#
_symmetry.space_group_name_H-M   'P 1'
#
loop_
_entity.id
_entity.type
_entity.pdbx_description
1 polymer ?
#
loop_
_entity_poly.entity_id
_entity_poly.type
_entity_poly.pdbx_seq_one_letter_code
_entity_poly.pdbx_strand_id
1 'polypeptide(L)'
;MFRKPRKINQYRRKGKNLIATNKIKPEQWNISDTETKEALKVKGYDVKQIRKIHLLKHQVCISYWDAKGNICSSFFSYRIFARWQEEVEKLIYTCETLKEWAKLNYLMKYEFAYYHYPSEIEDILHAILENHLSVLKATVQQVVLQDI
;
A
#
# COMPACT_ATOMS: atom_id res chain seq x y z
N MET A 1 -1.46 42.68 -6.62
CA MET A 1 -1.32 41.35 -5.98
C MET A 1 -1.70 40.26 -6.99
N PHE A 2 -0.72 39.69 -7.69
CA PHE A 2 -0.97 38.61 -8.64
C PHE A 2 -1.17 37.28 -7.90
N ARG A 3 -2.40 36.77 -7.90
CA ARG A 3 -2.69 35.41 -7.42
C ARG A 3 -1.98 34.43 -8.36
N LYS A 4 -1.00 33.69 -7.86
CA LYS A 4 -0.35 32.62 -8.63
C LYS A 4 -1.44 31.67 -9.16
N PRO A 5 -1.48 31.36 -10.46
CA PRO A 5 -2.43 30.39 -10.98
C PRO A 5 -2.20 29.05 -10.25
N ARG A 6 -3.28 28.46 -9.74
CA ARG A 6 -3.25 27.10 -9.19
C ARG A 6 -2.68 26.19 -10.29
N LYS A 7 -1.67 25.38 -9.97
CA LYS A 7 -1.16 24.33 -10.86
C LYS A 7 -2.28 23.29 -11.09
N ILE A 8 -3.19 23.62 -11.98
CA ILE A 8 -4.19 22.71 -12.53
C ILE A 8 -3.43 21.95 -13.64
N ASN A 9 -3.49 20.62 -13.57
CA ASN A 9 -2.88 19.67 -14.51
C ASN A 9 -1.41 19.29 -14.24
N GLN A 10 -1.15 18.62 -13.11
CA GLN A 10 -0.21 17.49 -13.20
C GLN A 10 -0.94 16.40 -13.98
N TYR A 11 -0.51 16.17 -15.22
CA TYR A 11 -0.86 14.99 -16.02
C TYR A 11 -0.73 13.75 -15.12
N ARG A 12 -1.87 13.20 -14.66
CA ARG A 12 -1.90 11.97 -13.88
C ARG A 12 -1.41 10.87 -14.81
N ARG A 13 -0.11 10.58 -14.79
CA ARG A 13 0.44 9.37 -15.41
C ARG A 13 -0.44 8.22 -14.97
N LYS A 14 -0.90 7.38 -15.92
CA LYS A 14 -1.69 6.17 -15.62
C LYS A 14 -1.03 5.48 -14.43
N GLY A 15 -1.77 5.37 -13.33
CA GLY A 15 -1.21 4.96 -12.05
C GLY A 15 -0.50 3.63 -12.21
N LYS A 16 0.80 3.60 -11.95
CA LYS A 16 1.60 2.36 -11.88
C LYS A 16 1.71 1.91 -10.43
N ASN A 17 0.60 1.96 -9.70
CA ASN A 17 0.53 1.55 -8.31
C ASN A 17 -0.09 0.15 -8.21
N LEU A 18 0.08 -0.51 -7.07
CA LEU A 18 -0.34 -1.90 -6.87
C LEU A 18 -1.84 -2.12 -7.11
N ILE A 19 -2.66 -1.11 -6.81
CA ILE A 19 -4.11 -1.14 -7.02
C ILE A 19 -4.46 -1.03 -8.51
N ALA A 20 -3.87 -0.06 -9.20
CA ALA A 20 -4.15 0.24 -10.60
C ALA A 20 -3.65 -0.87 -11.54
N THR A 21 -2.62 -1.61 -11.13
CA THR A 21 -2.15 -2.82 -11.82
C THR A 21 -2.91 -4.08 -11.42
N ASN A 22 -3.99 -3.98 -10.63
CA ASN A 22 -4.78 -5.10 -10.09
C ASN A 22 -3.94 -6.15 -9.33
N LYS A 23 -2.79 -5.75 -8.76
CA LYS A 23 -1.95 -6.63 -7.94
C LYS A 23 -2.52 -6.80 -6.54
N ILE A 24 -3.16 -5.75 -6.03
CA ILE A 24 -3.90 -5.76 -4.77
C ILE A 24 -5.27 -5.13 -5.03
N LYS A 25 -6.34 -5.78 -4.58
CA LYS A 25 -7.74 -5.31 -4.74
C LYS A 25 -8.38 -5.02 -3.38
N PRO A 26 -7.99 -3.91 -2.74
CA PRO A 26 -8.47 -3.62 -1.40
C PRO A 26 -9.95 -3.26 -1.33
N GLU A 27 -10.59 -2.94 -2.47
CA GLU A 27 -12.03 -2.75 -2.58
C GLU A 27 -12.84 -4.02 -2.31
N GLN A 28 -12.20 -5.19 -2.35
CA GLN A 28 -12.82 -6.49 -2.08
C GLN A 28 -12.59 -6.96 -0.64
N TRP A 29 -11.87 -6.19 0.18
CA TRP A 29 -11.58 -6.58 1.55
C TRP A 29 -12.80 -6.38 2.44
N ASN A 30 -12.94 -7.26 3.44
CA ASN A 30 -13.85 -7.02 4.55
C ASN A 30 -13.06 -6.32 5.66
N ILE A 31 -13.11 -4.99 5.70
CA ILE A 31 -12.42 -4.17 6.71
C ILE A 31 -13.33 -4.02 7.92
N SER A 32 -12.82 -4.43 9.08
CA SER A 32 -13.55 -4.34 10.35
C SER A 32 -13.48 -2.95 10.97
N ASP A 33 -14.44 -2.65 11.85
CA ASP A 33 -14.43 -1.41 12.62
C ASP A 33 -13.22 -1.32 13.56
N THR A 34 -12.75 -2.45 14.09
CA THR A 34 -11.57 -2.52 14.97
C THR A 34 -10.30 -2.18 14.20
N GLU A 35 -10.09 -2.83 13.06
CA GLU A 35 -8.96 -2.56 12.16
C GLU A 35 -8.94 -1.10 11.71
N THR A 36 -10.11 -0.55 11.40
CA THR A 36 -10.26 0.87 11.02
C THR A 36 -9.92 1.82 12.15
N LYS A 37 -10.36 1.52 13.37
CA LYS A 37 -10.07 2.33 14.56
C LYS A 37 -8.57 2.34 14.86
N GLU A 38 -7.90 1.20 14.75
CA GLU A 38 -6.44 1.10 14.93
C GLU A 38 -5.69 1.89 13.87
N ALA A 39 -6.05 1.72 12.59
CA ALA A 39 -5.45 2.45 11.48
C ALA A 39 -5.58 3.98 11.64
N LEU A 40 -6.75 4.45 12.07
CA LEU A 40 -6.99 5.87 12.32
C LEU A 40 -6.21 6.39 13.53
N LYS A 41 -6.09 5.58 14.60
CA LYS A 41 -5.29 5.92 15.78
C LYS A 41 -3.82 6.10 15.44
N VAL A 42 -3.24 5.21 14.62
CA VAL A 42 -1.86 5.32 14.14
C VAL A 42 -1.66 6.60 13.30
N LYS A 43 -2.69 7.03 12.55
CA LYS A 43 -2.68 8.30 11.82
C LYS A 43 -2.88 9.54 12.69
N GLY A 44 -3.06 9.37 14.00
CA GLY A 44 -3.24 10.47 14.96
C GLY A 44 -4.68 10.95 15.13
N TYR A 45 -5.67 10.18 14.66
CA TYR A 45 -7.08 10.49 14.88
C TYR A 45 -7.59 9.80 16.14
N ASP A 46 -8.20 10.58 17.04
CA ASP A 46 -8.81 10.05 18.25
C ASP A 46 -10.27 9.64 18.00
N VAL A 47 -10.46 8.37 17.69
CA VAL A 47 -11.74 7.80 17.24
C VAL A 47 -12.46 7.14 18.41
N LYS A 48 -13.65 7.63 18.73
CA LYS A 48 -14.56 6.97 19.68
C LYS A 48 -15.21 5.75 19.03
N GLN A 49 -15.87 5.95 17.89
CA GLN A 49 -16.68 4.93 17.21
C GLN A 49 -16.66 5.11 15.69
N ILE A 50 -16.53 4.01 14.95
CA ILE A 50 -16.72 3.98 13.49
C ILE A 50 -18.22 3.95 13.18
N ARG A 51 -18.64 4.78 12.24
CA ARG A 51 -20.04 4.90 11.81
C ARG A 51 -20.30 4.20 10.49
N LYS A 52 -19.39 4.39 9.54
CA LYS A 52 -19.52 3.84 8.20
C LYS A 52 -18.15 3.71 7.56
N ILE A 53 -17.93 2.59 6.90
CA ILE A 53 -16.78 2.34 6.04
C ILE A 53 -17.33 2.14 4.63
N HIS A 54 -16.80 2.88 3.67
CA HIS A 54 -17.16 2.72 2.26
C HIS A 54 -15.90 2.54 1.42
N LEU A 55 -15.76 1.35 0.86
CA LEU A 55 -14.61 0.94 0.06
C LEU A 55 -14.78 1.44 -1.38
N LEU A 56 -13.82 2.20 -1.86
CA LEU A 56 -13.75 2.66 -3.25
C LEU A 56 -12.52 2.05 -3.92
N LYS A 57 -12.47 2.07 -5.25
CA LYS A 57 -11.39 1.42 -6.00
C LYS A 57 -9.97 1.79 -5.55
N HIS A 58 -9.71 3.03 -5.15
CA HIS A 58 -8.35 3.51 -4.82
C HIS A 58 -8.19 4.05 -3.40
N GLN A 59 -9.29 4.19 -2.66
CA GLN A 59 -9.36 4.86 -1.37
C GLN A 59 -10.51 4.27 -0.55
N VAL A 60 -10.52 4.53 0.75
CA VAL A 60 -11.65 4.23 1.63
C VAL A 60 -12.21 5.54 2.17
N CYS A 61 -13.53 5.65 2.21
CA CYS A 61 -14.21 6.72 2.93
C CYS A 61 -14.62 6.19 4.30
N ILE A 62 -14.19 6.87 5.37
CA ILE A 62 -14.50 6.48 6.74
C ILE A 62 -15.22 7.63 7.41
N SER A 63 -16.40 7.33 7.95
CA SER A 63 -17.15 8.22 8.82
C SER A 63 -17.06 7.71 10.25
N TYR A 64 -16.77 8.60 11.20
CA TYR A 64 -16.53 8.24 12.60
C TYR A 64 -16.93 9.37 13.55
N TRP A 65 -17.08 9.02 14.82
CA TRP A 65 -17.17 9.97 15.92
C TRP A 65 -15.81 10.13 16.57
N ASP A 66 -15.37 11.37 16.74
CA ASP A 66 -14.15 11.65 17.51
C ASP A 66 -14.41 11.53 19.02
N ALA A 67 -13.35 11.60 19.83
CA ALA A 67 -13.46 11.54 21.28
C ALA A 67 -14.28 12.69 21.90
N LYS A 68 -14.39 13.83 21.21
CA LYS A 68 -15.19 14.98 21.63
C LYS A 68 -16.66 14.85 21.24
N GLY A 69 -17.03 13.80 20.49
CA GLY A 69 -18.38 13.54 20.01
C GLY A 69 -18.73 14.22 18.68
N ASN A 70 -17.76 14.81 17.99
CA ASN A 70 -17.97 15.38 16.66
C ASN A 70 -18.06 14.29 15.60
N ILE A 71 -18.85 14.56 14.56
CA ILE A 71 -18.95 13.69 13.40
C ILE A 71 -17.88 14.09 12.38
N CYS A 72 -16.99 13.16 12.06
CA CYS A 72 -15.96 13.33 11.06
C CYS A 72 -16.19 12.38 9.88
N SER A 73 -15.83 12.81 8.68
CA SER A 73 -15.78 11.95 7.50
C SER A 73 -14.62 12.37 6.62
N SER A 74 -13.82 11.40 6.17
CA SER A 74 -12.67 11.68 5.33
C SER A 74 -12.31 10.49 4.44
N PHE A 75 -11.58 10.79 3.37
CA PHE A 75 -11.00 9.79 2.47
C PHE A 75 -9.59 9.45 2.91
N PHE A 76 -9.27 8.16 2.89
CA PHE A 76 -7.98 7.62 3.26
C PHE A 76 -7.45 6.68 2.18
N SER A 77 -6.13 6.58 2.10
CA SER A 77 -5.50 5.53 1.29
C SER A 77 -5.59 4.19 2.02
N TYR A 78 -5.71 3.08 1.28
CA TYR A 78 -5.63 1.74 1.88
C TYR A 78 -4.31 1.43 2.60
N ARG A 79 -3.26 2.23 2.34
CA ARG A 79 -1.95 2.12 3.00
C ARG A 79 -1.97 2.45 4.50
N ILE A 80 -3.10 2.90 5.04
CA ILE A 80 -3.23 3.12 6.49
C ILE A 80 -3.50 1.82 7.26
N PHE A 81 -3.94 0.75 6.58
CA PHE A 81 -4.28 -0.51 7.20
C PHE A 81 -3.05 -1.42 7.28
N ALA A 82 -2.85 -2.10 8.41
CA ALA A 82 -1.77 -3.07 8.58
C ALA A 82 -1.85 -4.20 7.54
N ARG A 83 -3.08 -4.64 7.23
CA ARG A 83 -3.35 -5.62 6.16
C ARG A 83 -2.75 -5.23 4.81
N TRP A 84 -2.63 -3.94 4.50
CA TRP A 84 -1.99 -3.51 3.27
C TRP A 84 -0.54 -3.97 3.21
N GLN A 85 0.22 -3.80 4.30
CA GLN A 85 1.59 -4.26 4.38
C GLN A 85 1.67 -5.78 4.19
N GLU A 86 0.85 -6.55 4.88
CA GLU A 86 0.82 -8.01 4.77
C GLU A 86 0.58 -8.49 3.33
N GLU A 87 -0.35 -7.84 2.61
CA GLU A 87 -0.67 -8.19 1.23
C GLU A 87 0.47 -7.83 0.25
N VAL A 88 1.21 -6.75 0.53
CA VAL A 88 2.42 -6.42 -0.24
C VAL A 88 3.52 -7.45 0.03
N GLU A 89 3.72 -7.86 1.29
CA GLU A 89 4.71 -8.88 1.65
C GLU A 89 4.39 -10.22 0.98
N LYS A 90 3.14 -10.69 1.06
CA LYS A 90 2.67 -11.88 0.34
C LYS A 90 2.95 -11.77 -1.15
N LEU A 91 2.64 -10.62 -1.76
CA LEU A 91 2.86 -10.39 -3.18
C LEU A 91 4.35 -10.52 -3.55
N ILE A 92 5.27 -10.06 -2.70
CA ILE A 92 6.71 -10.23 -2.91
C ILE A 92 7.07 -11.71 -2.90
N TYR A 93 6.65 -12.45 -1.87
CA TYR A 93 6.98 -13.88 -1.75
C TYR A 93 6.37 -14.76 -2.83
N THR A 94 5.24 -14.36 -3.43
CA THR A 94 4.64 -15.10 -4.56
C THR A 94 5.40 -14.98 -5.88
N CYS A 95 6.44 -14.12 -5.97
CA CYS A 95 7.27 -14.05 -7.17
C CYS A 95 8.16 -15.30 -7.26
N GLU A 96 7.93 -16.15 -8.26
CA GLU A 96 8.71 -17.38 -8.45
C GLU A 96 9.93 -17.16 -9.35
N THR A 97 9.90 -16.12 -10.19
CA THR A 97 10.96 -15.85 -11.17
C THR A 97 11.59 -14.47 -10.99
N LEU A 98 12.86 -14.34 -11.39
CA LEU A 98 13.56 -13.04 -11.44
C LEU A 98 12.82 -12.01 -12.31
N LYS A 99 12.14 -12.46 -13.36
CA LYS A 99 11.37 -11.59 -14.26
C LYS A 99 10.12 -11.03 -13.59
N GLU A 100 9.40 -11.83 -12.82
CA GLU A 100 8.23 -11.38 -12.05
C GLU A 100 8.66 -10.43 -10.93
N TRP A 101 9.71 -10.80 -10.20
CA TRP A 101 10.29 -9.96 -9.17
C TRP A 101 10.72 -8.60 -9.72
N ALA A 102 11.41 -8.56 -10.87
CA ALA A 102 11.86 -7.30 -11.48
C ALA A 102 10.69 -6.38 -11.85
N LYS A 103 9.59 -6.96 -12.35
CA LYS A 103 8.36 -6.21 -12.64
C LYS A 103 7.72 -5.67 -11.37
N LEU A 104 7.65 -6.49 -10.31
CA LEU A 104 7.10 -6.05 -9.03
C LEU A 104 7.95 -4.94 -8.42
N ASN A 105 9.27 -5.10 -8.39
CA ASN A 105 10.21 -4.09 -7.86
C ASN A 105 10.05 -2.74 -8.61
N TYR A 106 9.84 -2.77 -9.93
CA TYR A 106 9.55 -1.55 -10.69
C TYR A 106 8.26 -0.86 -10.23
N LEU A 107 7.21 -1.61 -9.90
CA LEU A 107 5.98 -1.06 -9.33
C LEU A 107 6.19 -0.53 -7.91
N MET A 108 6.95 -1.26 -7.07
CA MET A 108 7.26 -0.85 -5.71
C MET A 108 8.07 0.46 -5.66
N LYS A 109 9.02 0.66 -6.57
CA LYS A 109 9.71 1.95 -6.70
C LYS A 109 8.77 3.12 -7.00
N TYR A 110 7.76 2.89 -7.85
CA TYR A 110 6.71 3.88 -8.08
C TYR A 110 5.84 4.06 -6.84
N GLU A 111 5.48 2.97 -6.19
CA GLU A 111 4.68 2.96 -4.97
C GLU A 111 5.29 3.85 -3.86
N PHE A 112 6.58 3.66 -3.56
CA PHE A 112 7.29 4.46 -2.56
C PHE A 112 7.50 5.92 -2.96
N ALA A 113 7.76 6.18 -4.26
CA ALA A 113 7.98 7.54 -4.73
C ALA A 113 6.73 8.45 -4.67
N TYR A 114 5.53 7.88 -4.72
CA TYR A 114 4.28 8.65 -4.85
C TYR A 114 3.30 8.50 -3.69
N TYR A 115 3.50 7.50 -2.81
CA TYR A 115 2.63 7.28 -1.67
C TYR A 115 3.43 7.32 -0.38
N HIS A 116 2.85 7.94 0.63
CA HIS A 116 3.50 8.06 1.92
C HIS A 116 3.39 6.73 2.69
N TYR A 117 4.54 6.12 2.92
CA TYR A 117 4.74 5.04 3.88
C TYR A 117 5.47 5.60 5.10
N PRO A 118 5.18 5.12 6.32
CA PRO A 118 6.11 5.26 7.43
C PRO A 118 7.46 4.66 7.05
N SER A 119 8.57 5.31 7.42
CA SER A 119 9.92 4.86 7.05
C SER A 119 10.19 3.42 7.45
N GLU A 120 9.75 3.02 8.64
CA GLU A 120 9.89 1.64 9.14
C GLU A 120 9.24 0.61 8.20
N ILE A 121 8.05 0.91 7.67
CA ILE A 121 7.35 -0.01 6.76
C ILE A 121 8.05 -0.03 5.39
N GLU A 122 8.50 1.13 4.90
CA GLU A 122 9.26 1.22 3.65
C GLU A 122 10.56 0.41 3.74
N ASP A 123 11.31 0.54 4.84
CA ASP A 123 12.55 -0.18 5.10
C ASP A 123 12.32 -1.69 5.19
N ILE A 124 11.28 -2.13 5.91
CA ILE A 124 10.91 -3.55 6.02
C ILE A 124 10.59 -4.13 4.63
N LEU A 125 9.74 -3.44 3.85
CA LEU A 125 9.37 -3.90 2.52
C LEU A 125 10.56 -3.91 1.55
N HIS A 126 11.48 -2.96 1.67
CA HIS A 126 12.74 -2.95 0.93
C HIS A 126 13.62 -4.16 1.29
N ALA A 127 13.81 -4.44 2.57
CA ALA A 127 14.59 -5.59 3.03
C ALA A 127 13.97 -6.91 2.53
N ILE A 128 12.64 -7.06 2.57
CA ILE A 128 11.94 -8.24 2.06
C ILE A 128 12.16 -8.40 0.55
N LEU A 129 12.09 -7.32 -0.23
CA LEU A 129 12.38 -7.35 -1.67
C LEU A 129 13.81 -7.84 -1.96
N GLU A 130 14.80 -7.32 -1.24
CA GLU A 130 16.22 -7.68 -1.43
C GLU A 130 16.54 -9.11 -0.98
N ASN A 131 15.98 -9.54 0.14
CA ASN A 131 16.11 -10.91 0.63
C ASN A 131 15.51 -11.89 -0.38
N HIS A 132 14.30 -11.61 -0.89
CA HIS A 132 13.65 -12.49 -1.86
C HIS A 132 14.41 -12.55 -3.19
N LEU A 133 15.00 -11.44 -3.65
CA LEU A 133 15.90 -11.45 -4.81
C LEU A 133 17.09 -12.38 -4.61
N SER A 134 17.69 -12.36 -3.42
CA SER A 134 18.85 -13.18 -3.09
C SER A 134 18.50 -14.67 -3.11
N VAL A 135 17.34 -15.04 -2.56
CA VAL A 135 16.80 -16.40 -2.64
C VAL A 135 16.59 -16.81 -4.10
N LEU A 136 15.90 -16.00 -4.90
CA LEU A 136 15.65 -16.31 -6.31
C LEU A 136 16.94 -16.51 -7.12
N LYS A 137 17.97 -15.70 -6.89
CA LYS A 137 19.27 -15.86 -7.55
C LYS A 137 19.97 -17.15 -7.13
N ALA A 138 19.93 -17.50 -5.85
CA ALA A 138 20.52 -18.73 -5.34
C ALA A 138 19.83 -19.97 -5.93
N THR A 139 18.50 -19.98 -6.01
CA THR A 139 17.73 -21.07 -6.63
C THR A 139 18.09 -21.26 -8.10
N VAL A 140 18.20 -20.17 -8.88
CA VAL A 140 18.63 -20.25 -10.29
C VAL A 140 20.03 -20.84 -10.43
N GLN A 141 20.97 -20.45 -9.55
CA GLN A 141 22.32 -21.00 -9.56
C GLN A 141 22.36 -22.49 -9.22
N GLN A 142 21.55 -22.93 -8.25
CA GLN A 142 21.46 -24.35 -7.85
C GLN A 142 20.87 -25.23 -8.97
N VAL A 143 19.84 -24.77 -9.66
CA VAL A 143 19.25 -25.50 -10.80
C VAL A 143 20.29 -25.70 -11.91
N VAL A 144 21.03 -24.65 -12.27
CA VAL A 144 22.09 -24.73 -13.29
C VAL A 144 23.22 -25.70 -12.90
N LEU A 145 23.51 -25.86 -11.61
CA LEU A 145 24.54 -26.77 -11.12
C LEU A 145 24.08 -28.24 -11.02
N GLN A 146 22.77 -28.50 -10.96
CA GLN A 146 22.19 -29.85 -10.91
C GLN A 146 21.96 -30.46 -12.30
N ASP A 147 21.94 -29.64 -13.35
CA ASP A 147 21.79 -30.07 -14.75
C ASP A 147 23.13 -30.39 -15.45
N ILE A 148 24.24 -30.48 -14.70
CA ILE A 148 25.61 -30.85 -15.16
C ILE A 148 26.00 -32.20 -14.55
#